data_AF-A0AAE5IVL0-F1
#
_entry.id   AF-A0AAE5IVL0-F1
#
_cell.length_a   1.000
_cell.length_b   1.000
_cell.length_c   1.000
_cell.angle_alpha   90.00
_cell.angle_beta   90.00
_cell.angle_gamma   90.00
#
_symmetry.space_group_name_H-M   'P 1'
#
loop_
_entity.id
_entity.type
_entity.pdbx_description
1 polymer ?
#
loop_
_entity_poly.entity_id
_entity_poly.type
_entity_poly.pdbx_seq_one_letter_code
_entity_poly.pdbx_strand_id
1 'polypeptide(L)'
;MGASRICVGVLAVGLAAGCGSSGSTDVSTAATTPRADLPGLVEPTCLAGNLLAGAGLVSEAPPAPQPTAIPPDFEPVRVVTCERSDGTDANVTWIEQHRQDDLTAVLAGYELPTDALRTTQINGVDVRTCRVDQMTPPIVWLVDAQGLAMRPALPTGECGEYKWDAITAIHALPVTQTIGHLIPVAAPPP
;
A
#
# COMPACT_ATOMS: atom_id res chain seq x y z
N MET A 1 -60.72 -30.10 10.59
CA MET A 1 -61.51 -29.81 11.80
C MET A 1 -60.54 -29.51 12.93
N GLY A 2 -60.58 -28.29 13.47
CA GLY A 2 -59.70 -27.82 14.55
C GLY A 2 -59.74 -26.29 14.55
N ALA A 3 -60.29 -25.72 15.62
CA ALA A 3 -61.03 -24.47 15.60
C ALA A 3 -60.19 -23.18 15.68
N SER A 4 -60.70 -22.16 15.00
CA SER A 4 -60.38 -20.73 15.11
C SER A 4 -60.64 -20.18 16.52
N ARG A 5 -59.76 -19.31 17.02
CA ARG A 5 -60.12 -18.21 17.92
C ARG A 5 -59.29 -16.96 17.63
N ILE A 6 -60.02 -15.94 17.16
CA ILE A 6 -59.64 -14.55 16.93
C ILE A 6 -59.66 -13.80 18.26
N CYS A 7 -58.63 -13.01 18.55
CA CYS A 7 -58.68 -11.95 19.56
C CYS A 7 -58.26 -10.62 18.93
N VAL A 8 -59.26 -9.83 18.57
CA VAL A 8 -59.17 -8.39 18.27
C VAL A 8 -59.05 -7.66 19.61
N GLY A 9 -58.03 -6.83 19.77
CA GLY A 9 -57.79 -6.01 20.95
C GLY A 9 -57.56 -4.55 20.58
N VAL A 10 -58.50 -3.71 21.02
CA VAL A 10 -58.79 -2.31 20.68
C VAL A 10 -57.67 -1.30 20.98
N LEU A 11 -57.60 -0.25 20.13
CA LEU A 11 -56.83 0.99 20.28
C LEU A 11 -57.03 1.67 21.65
N ALA A 12 -55.93 2.19 22.22
CA ALA A 12 -55.98 3.34 23.12
C ALA A 12 -54.96 4.39 22.65
N VAL A 13 -55.49 5.49 22.10
CA VAL A 13 -54.73 6.72 21.80
C VAL A 13 -54.65 7.51 23.11
N GLY A 14 -53.45 7.59 23.68
CA GLY A 14 -53.13 8.47 24.80
C GLY A 14 -52.30 9.66 24.31
N LEU A 15 -52.95 10.81 24.10
CA LEU A 15 -52.29 12.11 23.95
C LEU A 15 -52.06 12.68 25.35
N ALA A 16 -50.79 12.72 25.78
CA ALA A 16 -50.35 13.55 26.89
C ALA A 16 -49.16 14.40 26.40
N ALA A 17 -49.41 15.69 26.21
CA ALA A 17 -48.40 16.70 26.10
C ALA A 17 -47.77 16.94 27.48
N GLY A 18 -46.43 16.93 27.57
CA GLY A 18 -45.70 17.20 28.81
C GLY A 18 -44.20 17.30 28.57
N CYS A 19 -43.59 18.35 29.11
CA CYS A 19 -42.32 18.95 28.72
C CYS A 19 -41.06 18.23 29.28
N GLY A 20 -40.01 18.16 28.46
CA GLY A 20 -38.61 18.41 28.82
C GLY A 20 -37.91 17.57 29.90
N SER A 21 -37.03 16.67 29.47
CA SER A 21 -35.68 16.55 30.02
C SER A 21 -34.79 15.84 29.00
N SER A 22 -33.81 16.57 28.48
CA SER A 22 -32.83 16.11 27.50
C SER A 22 -31.86 15.13 28.15
N GLY A 23 -32.13 13.83 28.03
CA GLY A 23 -31.14 12.79 28.22
C GLY A 23 -30.46 12.49 26.89
N SER A 24 -29.52 13.33 26.48
CA SER A 24 -28.64 13.00 25.36
C SER A 24 -27.81 11.79 25.76
N THR A 25 -28.11 10.62 25.22
CA THR A 25 -27.11 9.56 25.06
C THR A 25 -26.00 10.17 24.24
N ASP A 26 -24.89 10.49 24.90
CA ASP A 26 -23.61 10.80 24.27
C ASP A 26 -23.22 9.59 23.42
N VAL A 27 -23.65 9.60 22.16
CA VAL A 27 -22.91 8.92 21.11
C VAL A 27 -21.58 9.62 21.11
N SER A 28 -20.59 9.00 21.77
CA SER A 28 -19.20 9.29 21.55
C SER A 28 -18.92 8.89 20.09
N THR A 29 -19.32 9.76 19.18
CA THR A 29 -18.73 9.85 17.86
C THR A 29 -17.29 10.15 18.16
N ALA A 30 -16.46 9.11 18.17
CA ALA A 30 -15.01 9.27 18.16
C ALA A 30 -14.75 10.33 17.10
N ALA A 31 -14.29 11.50 17.53
CA ALA A 31 -13.88 12.53 16.61
C ALA A 31 -12.80 11.87 15.76
N THR A 32 -13.09 11.63 14.47
CA THR A 32 -12.05 11.38 13.49
C THR A 32 -11.16 12.59 13.57
N THR A 33 -10.08 12.49 14.34
CA THR A 33 -9.05 13.51 14.37
C THR A 33 -8.69 13.73 12.90
N PRO A 34 -8.76 14.96 12.38
CA PRO A 34 -8.28 15.24 11.03
C PRO A 34 -6.81 14.84 11.04
N ARG A 35 -6.52 13.65 10.51
CA ARG A 35 -5.17 13.16 10.35
C ARG A 35 -4.48 14.18 9.45
N ALA A 36 -3.26 14.57 9.81
CA ALA A 36 -2.49 15.49 8.99
C ALA A 36 -2.56 15.03 7.53
N ASP A 37 -2.97 15.90 6.62
CA ASP A 37 -2.85 15.67 5.18
C ASP A 37 -1.35 15.49 4.91
N LEU A 38 -0.90 14.24 4.88
CA LEU A 38 0.48 13.93 4.55
C LEU A 38 0.67 14.26 3.08
N PRO A 39 1.53 15.23 2.74
CA PRO A 39 1.70 15.63 1.36
C PRO A 39 2.30 14.47 0.55
N GLY A 40 1.78 14.26 -0.65
CA GLY A 40 2.33 13.30 -1.60
C GLY A 40 1.71 11.90 -1.56
N LEU A 41 0.66 11.66 -0.77
CA LEU A 41 -0.14 10.44 -0.89
C LEU A 41 -0.97 10.47 -2.18
N VAL A 42 -1.03 9.34 -2.88
CA VAL A 42 -1.76 9.17 -4.14
C VAL A 42 -2.48 7.83 -4.17
N GLU A 43 -3.41 7.63 -5.11
CA GLU A 43 -3.99 6.30 -5.34
C GLU A 43 -2.87 5.32 -5.78
N PRO A 44 -2.75 4.14 -5.14
CA PRO A 44 -1.72 3.17 -5.50
C PRO A 44 -2.00 2.62 -6.91
N THR A 45 -0.94 2.52 -7.73
CA THR A 45 -1.05 1.95 -9.07
C THR A 45 0.21 1.20 -9.46
N CYS A 46 0.02 0.07 -10.13
CA CYS A 46 1.11 -0.70 -10.74
C CYS A 46 1.40 -0.31 -12.19
N LEU A 47 0.60 0.60 -12.77
CA LEU A 47 0.65 0.94 -14.19
C LEU A 47 1.29 2.31 -14.49
N ALA A 48 1.82 2.98 -13.46
CA ALA A 48 2.49 4.26 -13.65
C ALA A 48 3.72 4.13 -14.59
N GLY A 49 3.94 5.15 -15.41
CA GLY A 49 4.90 5.09 -16.52
C GLY A 49 6.33 4.77 -16.07
N ASN A 50 6.80 5.42 -14.99
CA ASN A 50 8.13 5.19 -14.44
C ASN A 50 8.30 3.80 -13.78
N LEU A 51 7.23 3.19 -13.27
CA LEU A 51 7.26 1.85 -12.68
C LEU A 51 7.44 0.79 -13.77
N LEU A 52 6.65 0.91 -14.85
CA LEU A 52 6.74 0.03 -16.01
C LEU A 52 8.07 0.23 -16.76
N ALA A 53 8.53 1.47 -16.91
CA ALA A 53 9.83 1.78 -17.52
C ALA A 53 11.01 1.16 -16.75
N GLY A 54 10.96 1.15 -15.41
CA GLY A 54 11.96 0.49 -14.58
C GLY A 54 12.06 -1.03 -14.82
N ALA A 55 11.00 -1.64 -15.37
CA ALA A 55 10.96 -3.04 -15.77
C ALA A 55 11.16 -3.26 -17.29
N GLY A 56 11.62 -2.22 -18.01
CA GLY A 56 11.85 -2.27 -19.45
C GLY A 56 10.59 -2.29 -20.30
N LEU A 57 9.45 -1.87 -19.75
CA LEU A 57 8.16 -1.80 -20.44
C LEU A 57 7.86 -0.35 -20.84
N VAL A 58 7.26 -0.16 -22.01
CA VAL A 58 6.90 1.17 -22.50
C VAL A 58 5.50 1.54 -22.00
N SER A 59 5.36 2.74 -21.43
CA SER A 59 4.08 3.28 -20.99
C SER A 59 4.10 4.80 -21.05
N GLU A 60 3.00 5.39 -21.52
CA GLU A 60 2.76 6.84 -21.52
C GLU A 60 1.99 7.31 -20.28
N ALA A 61 1.71 6.41 -19.33
CA ALA A 61 0.99 6.75 -18.12
C ALA A 61 1.78 7.75 -17.25
N PRO A 62 1.09 8.61 -16.48
CA PRO A 62 1.74 9.51 -15.55
C PRO A 62 2.71 8.79 -14.59
N PRO A 63 3.82 9.43 -14.17
CA PRO A 63 4.74 8.83 -13.23
C PRO A 63 4.14 8.77 -11.82
N ALA A 64 4.43 7.69 -11.10
CA ALA A 64 4.21 7.58 -9.67
C ALA A 64 5.26 8.39 -8.90
N PRO A 65 4.94 8.87 -7.68
CA PRO A 65 5.90 9.52 -6.78
C PRO A 65 7.17 8.68 -6.57
N GLN A 66 8.27 9.34 -6.23
CA GLN A 66 9.50 8.65 -5.86
C GLN A 66 9.36 8.00 -4.48
N PRO A 67 10.09 6.91 -4.20
CA PRO A 67 10.12 6.33 -2.86
C PRO A 67 10.70 7.32 -1.84
N THR A 68 10.10 7.39 -0.65
CA THR A 68 10.55 8.24 0.46
C THR A 68 10.59 7.46 1.76
N ALA A 69 11.26 8.01 2.77
CA ALA A 69 11.12 7.51 4.14
C ALA A 69 9.65 7.59 4.59
N ILE A 70 9.23 6.63 5.43
CA ILE A 70 7.88 6.60 5.99
C ILE A 70 7.77 7.73 7.03
N PRO A 71 6.83 8.67 6.89
CA PRO A 71 6.59 9.68 7.93
C PRO A 71 6.13 9.01 9.25
N PRO A 72 6.51 9.55 10.42
CA PRO A 72 6.19 8.92 11.71
C PRO A 72 4.68 8.80 11.98
N ASP A 73 3.87 9.69 11.39
CA ASP A 73 2.42 9.72 11.56
C ASP A 73 1.67 8.96 10.44
N PHE A 74 2.38 8.27 9.54
CA PHE A 74 1.78 7.46 8.50
C PHE A 74 1.50 6.04 9.02
N GLU A 75 0.23 5.67 9.11
CA GLU A 75 -0.22 4.33 9.54
C GLU A 75 -0.79 3.57 8.34
N PRO A 76 -0.01 2.70 7.68
CA PRO A 76 -0.55 1.85 6.65
C PRO A 76 -1.40 0.73 7.25
N VAL A 77 -2.42 0.32 6.50
CA VAL A 77 -3.31 -0.80 6.82
C VAL A 77 -3.25 -1.91 5.77
N ARG A 78 -2.62 -1.64 4.62
CA ARG A 78 -2.46 -2.58 3.50
C ARG A 78 -1.14 -2.32 2.77
N VAL A 79 -0.62 -3.37 2.14
CA VAL A 79 0.48 -3.31 1.18
C VAL A 79 -0.04 -3.68 -0.21
N VAL A 80 0.37 -2.93 -1.23
CA VAL A 80 0.21 -3.34 -2.64
C VAL A 80 1.60 -3.56 -3.23
N THR A 81 1.84 -4.74 -3.80
CA THR A 81 3.09 -5.07 -4.49
C THR A 81 2.86 -5.17 -5.99
N CYS A 82 3.78 -4.63 -6.78
CA CYS A 82 3.81 -4.80 -8.24
C CYS A 82 5.08 -5.52 -8.65
N GLU A 83 4.93 -6.66 -9.30
CA GLU A 83 6.03 -7.51 -9.73
C GLU A 83 5.84 -7.98 -11.16
N ARG A 84 6.96 -8.17 -11.85
CA ARG A 84 6.95 -8.86 -13.14
C ARG A 84 6.76 -10.35 -12.90
N SER A 85 5.80 -10.94 -13.59
CA SER A 85 5.71 -12.40 -13.75
C SER A 85 6.30 -12.80 -15.10
N ASP A 86 6.48 -14.11 -15.28
CA ASP A 86 6.80 -14.71 -16.58
C ASP A 86 5.81 -14.23 -17.66
N GLY A 87 6.33 -14.08 -18.87
CA GLY A 87 5.61 -13.56 -20.02
C GLY A 87 5.98 -14.27 -21.32
N THR A 88 5.38 -13.80 -22.40
CA THR A 88 5.72 -14.17 -23.79
C THR A 88 6.55 -13.06 -24.42
N ASP A 89 7.12 -13.33 -25.60
CA ASP A 89 7.83 -12.30 -26.37
C ASP A 89 6.94 -11.09 -26.74
N ALA A 90 5.62 -11.28 -26.78
CA ALA A 90 4.65 -10.24 -27.14
C ALA A 90 4.09 -9.47 -25.93
N ASN A 91 3.94 -10.14 -24.79
CA ASN A 91 3.28 -9.57 -23.62
C ASN A 91 3.91 -10.08 -22.32
N VAL A 92 3.96 -9.20 -21.34
CA VAL A 92 4.40 -9.50 -19.98
C VAL A 92 3.22 -9.41 -19.05
N THR A 93 3.11 -10.38 -18.15
CA THR A 93 2.13 -10.29 -17.07
C THR A 93 2.74 -9.51 -15.93
N TRP A 94 2.12 -8.37 -15.60
CA TRP A 94 2.48 -7.53 -14.48
C TRP A 94 1.50 -7.80 -13.34
N ILE A 95 1.99 -8.40 -12.26
CA ILE A 95 1.17 -8.89 -11.17
C ILE A 95 1.12 -7.84 -10.07
N GLU A 96 -0.11 -7.44 -9.75
CA GLU A 96 -0.44 -6.62 -8.60
C GLU A 96 -1.03 -7.52 -7.52
N GLN A 97 -0.48 -7.47 -6.31
CA GLN A 97 -1.02 -8.20 -5.16
C GLN A 97 -1.33 -7.24 -4.03
N HIS A 98 -2.50 -7.43 -3.43
CA HIS A 98 -2.92 -6.72 -2.24
C HIS A 98 -2.74 -7.67 -1.06
N ARG A 99 -2.06 -7.16 -0.02
CA ARG A 99 -1.68 -7.92 1.16
C ARG A 99 -2.07 -7.13 2.40
N GLN A 100 -2.69 -7.79 3.36
CA GLN A 100 -3.21 -7.15 4.56
C GLN A 100 -3.18 -8.12 5.72
N ASP A 101 -2.56 -7.70 6.82
CA ASP A 101 -2.60 -8.29 8.16
C ASP A 101 -1.80 -7.34 9.09
N ASP A 102 -1.28 -7.84 10.21
CA ASP A 102 -0.28 -7.18 11.05
C ASP A 102 0.96 -6.74 10.24
N LEU A 103 1.10 -5.43 10.05
CA LEU A 103 2.20 -4.80 9.33
C LEU A 103 3.41 -4.48 10.21
N THR A 104 3.41 -4.86 11.50
CA THR A 104 4.48 -4.51 12.45
C THR A 104 5.87 -4.92 11.93
N ALA A 105 6.01 -6.14 11.43
CA ALA A 105 7.28 -6.63 10.89
C ALA A 105 7.68 -5.91 9.58
N VAL A 106 6.70 -5.52 8.75
CA VAL A 106 6.94 -4.75 7.52
C VAL A 106 7.51 -3.37 7.87
N LEU A 107 6.87 -2.68 8.81
CA LEU A 107 7.30 -1.35 9.26
C LEU A 107 8.68 -1.39 9.91
N ALA A 108 8.91 -2.35 10.80
CA ALA A 108 10.22 -2.54 11.43
C ALA A 108 11.34 -2.79 10.40
N GLY A 109 11.05 -3.51 9.31
CA GLY A 109 12.00 -3.72 8.22
C GLY A 109 12.34 -2.45 7.45
N TYR A 110 11.38 -1.54 7.26
CA TYR A 110 11.61 -0.24 6.61
C TYR A 110 12.32 0.77 7.53
N GLU A 111 12.18 0.62 8.85
CA GLU A 111 12.84 1.45 9.85
C GLU A 111 14.32 1.11 10.05
N LEU A 112 14.82 0.01 9.45
CA LEU A 112 16.25 -0.30 9.48
C LEU A 112 17.07 0.86 8.91
N PRO A 113 18.25 1.15 9.49
CA PRO A 113 19.09 2.23 8.99
C PRO A 113 19.57 1.93 7.57
N THR A 114 19.67 2.98 6.75
CA THR A 114 20.45 2.91 5.51
C THR A 114 21.91 3.20 5.84
N ASP A 115 22.81 2.28 5.48
CA ASP A 115 24.22 2.42 5.77
C ASP A 115 24.89 3.34 4.73
N ALA A 116 25.96 4.02 5.14
CA ALA A 116 26.73 4.84 4.22
C ALA A 116 27.42 3.96 3.17
N LEU A 117 27.41 4.40 1.90
CA LEU A 117 28.05 3.65 0.82
C LEU A 117 29.56 3.57 1.04
N ARG A 118 30.11 2.36 0.88
CA ARG A 118 31.54 2.09 0.94
C ARG A 118 32.21 2.51 -0.36
N THR A 119 32.79 3.70 -0.33
CA THR A 119 33.53 4.29 -1.46
C THR A 119 35.03 4.33 -1.18
N THR A 120 35.81 4.45 -2.24
CA THR A 120 37.21 4.86 -2.21
C THR A 120 37.37 6.05 -3.14
N GLN A 121 38.28 6.95 -2.80
CA GLN A 121 38.55 8.11 -3.62
C GLN A 121 39.55 7.75 -4.73
N ILE A 122 39.16 7.90 -6.00
CA ILE A 122 40.03 7.76 -7.17
C ILE A 122 39.99 9.06 -7.95
N ASN A 123 41.14 9.72 -8.11
CA ASN A 123 41.25 11.01 -8.82
C ASN A 123 40.28 12.08 -8.30
N GLY A 124 40.02 12.12 -6.99
CA GLY A 124 39.10 13.08 -6.39
C GLY A 124 37.62 12.69 -6.43
N VAL A 125 37.27 11.52 -7.01
CA VAL A 125 35.89 11.04 -7.15
C VAL A 125 35.66 9.85 -6.23
N ASP A 126 34.55 9.85 -5.50
CA ASP A 126 34.09 8.68 -4.76
C ASP A 126 33.64 7.58 -5.71
N VAL A 127 34.35 6.46 -5.66
CA VAL A 127 34.05 5.27 -6.47
C VAL A 127 33.62 4.16 -5.53
N ARG A 128 32.45 3.57 -5.78
CA ARG A 128 31.96 2.42 -5.01
C ARG A 128 32.94 1.24 -5.16
N THR A 129 33.36 0.67 -4.05
CA THR A 129 34.38 -0.40 -4.02
C THR A 129 33.81 -1.80 -4.09
N CYS A 130 32.51 -1.94 -3.80
CA CYS A 130 31.82 -3.21 -3.87
C CYS A 130 30.89 -3.32 -5.08
N ARG A 131 30.75 -4.56 -5.54
CA ARG A 131 29.78 -4.99 -6.54
C ARG A 131 28.66 -5.72 -5.81
N VAL A 132 27.42 -5.36 -6.12
CA VAL A 132 26.23 -6.05 -5.64
C VAL A 132 25.57 -6.71 -6.84
N ASP A 133 25.36 -8.02 -6.75
CA ASP A 133 24.50 -8.78 -7.64
C ASP A 133 23.30 -9.22 -6.80
N GLN A 134 22.14 -8.60 -7.03
CA GLN A 134 20.95 -8.81 -6.23
C GLN A 134 19.71 -8.81 -7.11
N MET A 135 18.68 -9.49 -6.62
CA MET A 135 17.37 -9.46 -7.25
C MET A 135 16.74 -8.08 -7.09
N THR A 136 15.96 -7.64 -8.07
CA THR A 136 15.17 -6.42 -7.93
C THR A 136 13.98 -6.68 -7.00
N PRO A 137 13.78 -5.91 -5.93
CA PRO A 137 12.62 -6.07 -5.04
C PRO A 137 11.33 -5.68 -5.77
N PRO A 138 10.16 -6.14 -5.28
CA PRO A 138 8.88 -5.60 -5.72
C PRO A 138 8.84 -4.09 -5.63
N ILE A 139 8.05 -3.48 -6.50
CA ILE A 139 7.53 -2.15 -6.20
C ILE A 139 6.51 -2.30 -5.08
N VAL A 140 6.66 -1.49 -4.04
CA VAL A 140 5.78 -1.50 -2.88
C VAL A 140 5.03 -0.18 -2.76
N TRP A 141 3.76 -0.28 -2.43
CA TRP A 141 2.92 0.81 -1.93
C TRP A 141 2.44 0.45 -0.53
N LEU A 142 2.64 1.36 0.41
CA LEU A 142 2.00 1.29 1.73
C LEU A 142 0.75 2.16 1.66
N VAL A 143 -0.41 1.58 1.99
CA VAL A 143 -1.72 2.19 1.79
C VAL A 143 -2.38 2.45 3.15
N ASP A 144 -2.87 3.67 3.36
CA ASP A 144 -3.58 4.08 4.56
C ASP A 144 -5.05 3.65 4.57
N ALA A 145 -5.76 3.98 5.65
CA ALA A 145 -7.16 3.66 5.83
C ALA A 145 -8.12 4.41 4.88
N GLN A 146 -7.64 5.49 4.25
CA GLN A 146 -8.36 6.28 3.26
C GLN A 146 -8.16 5.73 1.83
N GLY A 147 -7.29 4.73 1.67
CA GLY A 147 -6.95 4.14 0.38
C GLY A 147 -5.88 4.91 -0.38
N LEU A 148 -5.28 5.95 0.22
CA LEU A 148 -4.16 6.69 -0.34
C LEU A 148 -2.84 6.03 0.08
N ALA A 149 -1.82 6.20 -0.74
CA ALA A 149 -0.60 5.44 -0.61
C ALA A 149 0.66 6.27 -0.86
N MET A 150 1.75 5.82 -0.26
CA MET A 150 3.10 6.25 -0.58
C MET A 150 3.98 5.08 -0.98
N ARG A 151 5.11 5.38 -1.62
CA ARG A 151 6.15 4.39 -1.91
C ARG A 151 7.24 4.48 -0.84
N PRO A 152 7.46 3.45 -0.01
CA PRO A 152 8.55 3.47 0.96
C PRO A 152 9.89 3.22 0.27
N ALA A 153 10.91 3.98 0.66
CA ALA A 153 12.29 3.69 0.29
C ALA A 153 12.79 2.47 1.08
N LEU A 154 13.34 1.47 0.39
CA LEU A 154 13.97 0.34 1.04
C LEU A 154 15.32 0.77 1.64
N PRO A 155 15.62 0.40 2.89
CA PRO A 155 16.92 0.65 3.46
C PRO A 155 17.99 -0.20 2.77
N THR A 156 19.21 0.33 2.67
CA THR A 156 20.33 -0.35 2.00
C THR A 156 21.53 -0.56 2.92
N GLY A 157 22.32 -1.58 2.62
CA GLY A 157 23.62 -1.82 3.25
C GLY A 157 24.75 -0.97 2.66
N GLU A 158 25.96 -1.17 3.18
CA GLU A 158 27.15 -0.37 2.82
C GLU A 158 27.54 -0.50 1.34
N CYS A 159 27.09 -1.54 0.63
CA CYS A 159 27.37 -1.70 -0.80
C CYS A 159 26.19 -1.29 -1.70
N GLY A 160 25.10 -0.80 -1.10
CA GLY A 160 23.87 -0.41 -1.78
C GLY A 160 22.92 -1.59 -2.09
N GLU A 161 23.18 -2.76 -1.51
CA GLU A 161 22.26 -3.87 -1.46
C GLU A 161 21.03 -3.54 -0.63
N TYR A 162 19.86 -3.99 -1.04
CA TYR A 162 18.64 -3.82 -0.25
C TYR A 162 18.69 -4.69 1.01
N LYS A 163 18.26 -4.14 2.14
CA LYS A 163 17.93 -4.92 3.33
C LYS A 163 16.55 -5.54 3.11
N TRP A 164 16.48 -6.86 3.13
CA TRP A 164 15.31 -7.63 2.65
C TRP A 164 14.24 -7.88 3.71
N ASP A 165 14.44 -7.42 4.95
CA ASP A 165 13.55 -7.66 6.08
C ASP A 165 12.11 -7.23 5.79
N ALA A 166 11.92 -6.01 5.28
CA ALA A 166 10.61 -5.49 4.91
C ALA A 166 9.95 -6.33 3.81
N ILE A 167 10.69 -6.68 2.76
CA ILE A 167 10.15 -7.46 1.64
C ILE A 167 9.80 -8.88 2.07
N THR A 168 10.64 -9.50 2.88
CA THR A 168 10.41 -10.84 3.45
C THR A 168 9.13 -10.83 4.29
N ALA A 169 8.95 -9.81 5.13
CA ALA A 169 7.73 -9.63 5.92
C ALA A 169 6.50 -9.41 5.03
N ILE A 170 6.61 -8.60 3.96
CA ILE A 170 5.51 -8.37 3.00
C ILE A 170 5.10 -9.69 2.34
N HIS A 171 6.05 -10.50 1.87
CA HIS A 171 5.75 -11.76 1.20
C HIS A 171 5.08 -12.78 2.13
N ALA A 172 5.33 -12.70 3.43
CA ALA A 172 4.69 -13.54 4.45
C ALA A 172 3.23 -13.13 4.75
N LEU A 173 2.82 -11.90 4.42
CA LEU A 173 1.44 -11.47 4.60
C LEU A 173 0.48 -12.24 3.68
N PRO A 174 -0.72 -12.60 4.16
CA PRO A 174 -1.77 -13.16 3.33
C PRO A 174 -2.11 -12.24 2.14
N VAL A 175 -2.20 -12.85 0.95
CA VAL A 175 -2.70 -12.16 -0.25
C VAL A 175 -4.23 -12.15 -0.20
N THR A 176 -4.80 -10.95 -0.21
CA THR A 176 -6.27 -10.75 -0.23
C THR A 176 -6.80 -10.55 -1.65
N GLN A 177 -5.96 -10.06 -2.56
CA GLN A 177 -6.31 -9.89 -3.97
C GLN A 177 -5.09 -10.08 -4.87
N THR A 178 -5.31 -10.62 -6.06
CA THR A 178 -4.31 -10.65 -7.14
C THR A 178 -4.95 -10.16 -8.42
N ILE A 179 -4.27 -9.25 -9.11
CA ILE A 179 -4.67 -8.67 -10.39
C ILE A 179 -3.51 -8.86 -11.36
N GLY A 180 -3.79 -9.45 -12.52
CA GLY A 180 -2.82 -9.59 -13.60
C GLY A 180 -3.07 -8.55 -14.69
N HIS A 181 -2.09 -7.70 -14.96
CA HIS A 181 -2.13 -6.73 -16.05
C HIS A 181 -1.31 -7.27 -17.23
N LEU A 182 -1.90 -7.37 -18.41
CA LEU A 182 -1.17 -7.74 -19.62
C LEU A 182 -0.57 -6.48 -20.24
N ILE A 183 0.76 -6.38 -20.24
CA ILE A 183 1.49 -5.24 -20.78
C ILE A 183 2.18 -5.67 -22.08
N PRO A 184 1.90 -4.99 -23.21
CA PRO A 184 2.61 -5.24 -24.46
C PRO A 184 4.10 -4.96 -24.31
N VAL A 185 4.93 -5.89 -24.80
CA VAL A 185 6.36 -5.62 -24.98
C VAL A 185 6.48 -4.78 -26.25
N ALA A 186 6.99 -3.55 -26.16
CA ALA A 186 7.24 -2.77 -27.35
C ALA A 186 8.20 -3.56 -28.26
N ALA A 187 7.84 -3.70 -29.54
CA ALA A 187 8.74 -4.30 -30.51
C ALA A 187 10.06 -3.50 -30.53
N PRO A 188 11.24 -4.16 -30.58
CA PRO A 188 12.48 -3.43 -30.78
C PRO A 188 12.36 -2.58 -32.06
N PRO A 189 12.93 -1.36 -32.08
CA PRO A 189 12.91 -0.55 -33.29
C PRO A 189 13.54 -1.33 -34.46
N PRO A 190 13.03 -1.14 -35.70
CA PRO A 190 13.48 -1.88 -36.88
C PRO A 190 14.96 -1.62 -37.23
#